data_AF-A0A2E5NPK5-F1
#
_entry.id   AF-A0A2E5NPK5-F1
#
_cell.length_a   1.000
_cell.length_b   1.000
_cell.length_c   1.000
_cell.angle_alpha   90.00
_cell.angle_beta   90.00
_cell.angle_gamma   90.00
#
_symmetry.space_group_name_H-M   'P 1'
#
loop_
_entity.id
_entity.type
_entity.pdbx_description
1 polymer ?
#
loop_
_entity_poly.entity_id
_entity_poly.type
_entity_poly.pdbx_seq_one_letter_code
_entity_poly.pdbx_strand_id
1 'polypeptide(L)'
;MIISTETGGLGNRIKSWVSSMRLDKDTKVYWKVLPNMPATFSELFSNNCQVDTVPIKANTYKSWRLAVLPEDECILPNHFSTVGAATHPIVRGIGKMLWELKGRQTDRYRYMIYPKGHSKRSTRSDAKHIDLEYERIPAVIRNYYVPFFKQIQVKPEILKQADSWSKKNLDANVIGVQVRTWRDYQRRYRKYYIPSKKRLRTLLDKSKNDARFLVVSDSDEVTPWLSEIYGSNRILQFPRRTKRAESYASVDGITEDLIDLVLLSKTEQIFASYLSTFSEVAWWMGGARAKVSVF
;
A
#
# COMPACT_ATOMS: atom_id res chain seq x y z
N MET A 1 -5.36 -8.69 25.10
CA MET A 1 -4.20 -8.77 24.20
C MET A 1 -4.59 -9.44 22.89
N ILE A 2 -4.38 -8.75 21.77
CA ILE A 2 -4.50 -9.30 20.41
C ILE A 2 -3.11 -9.45 19.78
N ILE A 3 -2.88 -10.55 19.06
CA ILE A 3 -1.63 -10.83 18.36
C ILE A 3 -1.86 -10.72 16.84
N SER A 4 -1.12 -9.83 16.17
CA SER A 4 -1.09 -9.76 14.70
C SER A 4 -0.34 -10.98 14.14
N THR A 5 -0.96 -11.70 13.19
CA THR A 5 -0.44 -12.97 12.65
C THR A 5 -0.46 -13.02 11.11
N GLU A 6 -0.53 -11.86 10.44
CA GLU A 6 -0.49 -11.78 8.98
C GLU A 6 0.86 -12.25 8.42
N THR A 7 0.80 -13.02 7.34
CA THR A 7 1.94 -13.71 6.73
C THR A 7 2.27 -13.20 5.32
N GLY A 8 1.45 -12.31 4.76
CA GLY A 8 1.67 -11.69 3.46
C GLY A 8 2.89 -10.77 3.39
N GLY A 9 2.95 -9.94 2.34
CA GLY A 9 4.04 -8.98 2.15
C GLY A 9 4.06 -7.85 3.18
N LEU A 10 5.12 -7.03 3.15
CA LEU A 10 5.41 -5.98 4.13
C LEU A 10 4.19 -5.10 4.47
N GLY A 11 3.53 -4.55 3.44
CA GLY A 11 2.35 -3.71 3.62
C GLY A 11 1.19 -4.42 4.33
N ASN A 12 0.93 -5.69 4.01
CA ASN A 12 -0.15 -6.45 4.65
C ASN A 12 0.14 -6.69 6.14
N ARG A 13 1.38 -7.04 6.48
CA ARG A 13 1.79 -7.28 7.87
C ARG A 13 1.69 -6.03 8.72
N ILE A 14 2.11 -4.88 8.18
CA ILE A 14 2.00 -3.59 8.85
C ILE A 14 0.52 -3.23 9.08
N LYS A 15 -0.35 -3.38 8.07
CA LYS A 15 -1.79 -3.11 8.23
C LYS A 15 -2.46 -4.00 9.26
N SER A 16 -2.10 -5.29 9.29
CA SER A 16 -2.56 -6.24 10.31
C SER A 16 -2.14 -5.80 11.72
N TRP A 17 -0.89 -5.38 11.86
CA TRP A 17 -0.34 -4.92 13.14
C TRP A 17 -1.03 -3.64 13.62
N VAL A 18 -1.15 -2.63 12.77
CA VAL A 18 -1.85 -1.38 13.11
C VAL A 18 -3.33 -1.61 13.44
N SER A 19 -3.99 -2.52 12.72
CA SER A 19 -5.36 -2.92 13.07
C SER A 19 -5.45 -3.58 14.43
N SER A 20 -4.45 -4.39 14.79
CA SER A 20 -4.39 -5.00 16.12
C SER A 20 -4.24 -3.92 17.19
N MET A 21 -3.36 -2.92 16.98
CA MET A 21 -3.20 -1.78 17.90
C MET A 21 -4.52 -1.02 18.12
N ARG A 22 -5.32 -0.89 17.06
CA ARG A 22 -6.64 -0.26 17.14
C ARG A 22 -7.64 -1.08 17.97
N LEU A 23 -7.58 -2.40 17.87
CA LEU A 23 -8.49 -3.31 18.55
C LEU A 23 -8.10 -3.53 20.03
N ASP A 24 -6.81 -3.43 20.36
CA ASP A 24 -6.30 -3.70 21.70
C ASP A 24 -4.99 -2.92 21.96
N LYS A 25 -4.96 -2.16 23.07
CA LYS A 25 -3.80 -1.35 23.48
C LYS A 25 -2.55 -2.19 23.78
N ASP A 26 -2.71 -3.43 24.22
CA ASP A 26 -1.63 -4.33 24.64
C ASP A 26 -1.24 -5.27 23.50
N THR A 27 -1.27 -4.78 22.26
CA THR A 27 -1.03 -5.55 21.04
C THR A 27 0.39 -6.11 20.95
N LYS A 28 0.49 -7.34 20.44
CA LYS A 28 1.76 -8.00 20.09
C LYS A 28 1.78 -8.42 18.61
N VAL A 29 2.97 -8.75 18.12
CA VAL A 29 3.20 -9.18 16.74
C VAL A 29 3.87 -10.53 16.73
N TYR A 30 3.25 -11.51 16.10
CA TYR A 30 3.92 -12.74 15.71
C TYR A 30 4.41 -12.60 14.26
N TRP A 31 5.70 -12.37 14.10
CA TRP A 31 6.31 -12.14 12.79
C TRP A 31 6.97 -13.41 12.25
N LYS A 32 6.17 -14.24 11.57
CA LYS A 32 6.69 -15.47 10.98
C LYS A 32 7.65 -15.18 9.82
N VAL A 33 8.90 -15.63 9.95
CA VAL A 33 9.89 -15.66 8.87
C VAL A 33 9.47 -16.69 7.83
N LEU A 34 9.45 -16.29 6.55
CA LEU A 34 9.03 -17.12 5.43
C LEU A 34 10.03 -16.99 4.27
N PRO A 35 10.07 -17.94 3.31
CA PRO A 35 10.94 -17.83 2.14
C PRO A 35 10.72 -16.55 1.32
N ASN A 36 9.52 -15.96 1.36
CA ASN A 36 9.17 -14.71 0.69
C ASN A 36 9.09 -13.48 1.62
N MET A 37 9.55 -13.65 2.86
CA MET A 37 9.72 -12.59 3.86
C MET A 37 10.78 -13.06 4.88
N PRO A 38 12.06 -13.13 4.48
CA PRO A 38 13.12 -13.71 5.30
C PRO A 38 13.57 -12.80 6.45
N ALA A 39 13.32 -11.49 6.36
CA ALA A 39 13.66 -10.56 7.43
C ALA A 39 12.79 -10.81 8.67
N THR A 40 13.45 -10.95 9.81
CA THR A 40 12.87 -10.95 11.16
C THR A 40 12.29 -9.57 11.49
N PHE A 41 11.40 -9.51 12.49
CA PHE A 41 10.85 -8.24 12.93
C PHE A 41 11.93 -7.33 13.50
N SER A 42 12.83 -7.89 14.32
CA SER A 42 13.94 -7.17 14.94
C SER A 42 15.04 -6.76 13.96
N GLU A 43 15.01 -7.18 12.69
CA GLU A 43 15.85 -6.63 11.62
C GLU A 43 15.26 -5.35 11.01
N LEU A 44 13.92 -5.21 11.03
CA LEU A 44 13.20 -4.11 10.37
C LEU A 44 12.73 -3.02 11.32
N PHE A 45 12.37 -3.39 12.54
CA PHE A 45 11.73 -2.51 13.52
C PHE A 45 12.43 -2.59 14.89
N SER A 46 12.42 -1.50 15.65
CA SER A 46 12.95 -1.42 17.01
C SER A 46 11.87 -1.55 18.09
N ASN A 47 10.61 -1.73 17.72
CA ASN A 47 9.52 -1.90 18.68
C ASN A 47 9.71 -3.15 19.54
N ASN A 48 9.46 -3.05 20.85
CA ASN A 48 9.44 -4.21 21.76
C ASN A 48 8.04 -4.84 21.85
N CYS A 49 7.54 -5.39 20.74
CA CYS A 49 6.21 -6.00 20.68
C CYS A 49 6.17 -7.37 19.99
N GLN A 50 7.31 -7.92 19.59
CA GLN A 50 7.38 -9.25 18.99
C GLN A 50 7.11 -10.34 20.04
N VAL A 51 6.45 -11.42 19.62
CA VAL A 51 6.37 -12.69 20.36
C VAL A 51 6.90 -13.83 19.48
N ASP A 52 7.54 -14.82 20.10
CA ASP A 52 8.15 -15.95 19.38
C ASP A 52 7.13 -17.03 19.01
N THR A 53 6.05 -17.14 19.78
CA THR A 53 4.96 -18.09 19.55
C THR A 53 3.60 -17.44 19.81
N VAL A 54 2.56 -17.99 19.18
CA VAL A 54 1.17 -17.60 19.44
C VAL A 54 0.58 -18.57 20.45
N PRO A 55 0.24 -18.13 21.68
CA PRO A 55 -0.39 -19.00 22.67
C PRO A 55 -1.72 -19.58 22.15
N ILE A 56 -2.03 -20.84 22.49
CA ILE A 56 -3.22 -21.55 21.99
C ILE A 56 -4.53 -20.78 22.25
N LYS A 57 -4.61 -20.05 23.36
CA LYS A 57 -5.79 -19.27 23.77
C LYS A 57 -5.71 -17.77 23.40
N ALA A 58 -4.70 -17.35 22.63
CA ALA A 58 -4.54 -15.94 22.28
C ALA A 58 -5.56 -15.53 21.21
N ASN A 59 -6.13 -14.34 21.38
CA ASN A 59 -6.89 -13.69 20.32
C ASN A 59 -5.93 -13.25 19.22
N THR A 60 -6.23 -13.57 17.97
CA THR A 60 -5.38 -13.22 16.83
C THR A 60 -6.12 -12.34 15.84
N TYR A 61 -5.38 -11.43 15.21
CA TYR A 61 -5.86 -10.68 14.07
C TYR A 61 -4.99 -11.02 12.85
N LYS A 62 -5.65 -11.39 11.75
CA LYS A 62 -5.00 -11.76 10.49
C LYS A 62 -5.76 -11.18 9.32
N SER A 63 -5.33 -10.01 8.86
CA SER A 63 -5.93 -9.36 7.72
C SER A 63 -4.97 -8.38 7.05
N TRP A 64 -5.04 -8.31 5.73
CA TRP A 64 -4.41 -7.24 4.95
C TRP A 64 -5.23 -5.93 4.96
N ARG A 65 -6.40 -5.93 5.60
CA ARG A 65 -7.31 -4.78 5.72
C ARG A 65 -7.19 -4.09 7.07
N LEU A 66 -7.41 -2.79 7.06
CA LEU A 66 -7.60 -2.00 8.28
C LEU A 66 -8.92 -2.37 8.96
N ALA A 67 -8.88 -2.59 10.28
CA ALA A 67 -10.06 -2.89 11.09
C ALA A 67 -11.05 -1.71 11.15
N VAL A 68 -12.22 -1.86 10.53
CA VAL A 68 -13.34 -0.92 10.69
C VAL A 68 -14.24 -1.43 11.80
N LEU A 69 -14.39 -0.63 12.87
CA LEU A 69 -15.17 -0.99 14.05
C LEU A 69 -16.66 -0.66 13.85
N PRO A 70 -17.59 -1.23 14.64
CA PRO A 70 -19.02 -0.91 14.53
C PRO A 70 -19.32 0.59 14.64
N GLU A 71 -18.63 1.30 15.53
CA GLU A 71 -18.78 2.75 15.71
C GLU A 71 -18.31 3.59 14.51
N ASP A 72 -17.54 3.02 13.59
CA ASP A 72 -17.13 3.71 12.36
C ASP A 72 -18.27 3.76 11.32
N GLU A 73 -19.30 2.92 11.45
CA GLU A 73 -20.32 2.75 10.42
C GLU A 73 -21.06 4.03 10.09
N CYS A 74 -21.36 4.84 11.11
CA CYS A 74 -22.09 6.09 10.96
C CYS A 74 -21.27 7.17 10.25
N ILE A 75 -19.95 7.02 10.19
CA ILE A 75 -19.03 7.98 9.54
C ILE A 75 -18.53 7.50 8.18
N LEU A 76 -18.77 6.24 7.80
CA LEU A 76 -18.43 5.73 6.48
C LEU A 76 -19.44 6.17 5.42
N PRO A 77 -19.02 6.91 4.38
CA PRO A 77 -19.90 7.30 3.28
C PRO A 77 -20.55 6.10 2.59
N ASN A 78 -21.78 6.28 2.09
CA ASN A 78 -22.57 5.23 1.44
C ASN A 78 -21.91 4.60 0.19
N HIS A 79 -20.89 5.24 -0.39
CA HIS A 79 -20.21 4.80 -1.60
C HIS A 79 -18.77 4.32 -1.38
N PHE A 80 -18.42 3.91 -0.17
CA PHE A 80 -17.13 3.26 0.11
C PHE A 80 -17.01 1.89 -0.57
N SER A 81 -15.78 1.48 -0.83
CA SER A 81 -15.47 0.17 -1.40
C SER A 81 -16.14 -0.95 -0.62
N THR A 82 -16.86 -1.79 -1.36
CA THR A 82 -17.37 -3.06 -0.87
C THR A 82 -16.58 -4.20 -1.51
N VAL A 83 -15.54 -4.72 -0.85
CA VAL A 83 -14.90 -5.96 -1.34
C VAL A 83 -15.63 -7.15 -0.78
N GLY A 84 -16.07 -8.05 -1.66
CA GLY A 84 -16.54 -9.37 -1.22
C GLY A 84 -18.04 -9.44 -0.94
N ALA A 85 -18.75 -8.31 -0.97
CA ALA A 85 -20.17 -8.35 -1.29
C ALA A 85 -20.31 -8.96 -2.70
N ALA A 86 -21.02 -10.07 -2.80
CA ALA A 86 -21.45 -10.60 -4.07
C ALA A 86 -22.46 -9.61 -4.67
N THR A 87 -21.99 -8.48 -5.22
CA THR A 87 -22.86 -7.64 -6.03
C THR A 87 -23.34 -8.50 -7.19
N HIS A 88 -24.67 -8.67 -7.25
CA HIS A 88 -25.34 -9.45 -8.27
C HIS A 88 -24.84 -9.01 -9.65
N PRO A 89 -24.55 -9.92 -10.59
CA PRO A 89 -24.02 -9.57 -11.91
C PRO A 89 -24.81 -8.47 -12.63
N ILE A 90 -26.14 -8.42 -12.41
CA ILE A 90 -27.03 -7.39 -12.96
C ILE A 90 -26.76 -6.01 -12.35
N VAL A 91 -26.70 -5.88 -11.02
CA VAL A 91 -26.37 -4.61 -10.34
C VAL A 91 -25.01 -4.08 -10.81
N ARG A 92 -24.07 -5.00 -11.05
CA ARG A 92 -22.77 -4.68 -11.63
C ARG A 92 -22.86 -4.22 -13.09
N GLY A 93 -23.65 -4.91 -13.91
CA GLY A 93 -23.90 -4.55 -15.30
C GLY A 93 -24.51 -3.17 -15.43
N ILE A 94 -25.53 -2.88 -14.61
CA ILE A 94 -26.20 -1.58 -14.52
C ILE A 94 -25.23 -0.51 -14.03
N GLY A 95 -24.44 -0.77 -12.98
CA GLY A 95 -23.43 0.18 -12.51
C GLY A 95 -22.35 0.49 -13.56
N LYS A 96 -21.91 -0.52 -14.32
CA LYS A 96 -20.97 -0.34 -15.44
C LYS A 96 -21.60 0.45 -16.58
N MET A 97 -22.85 0.15 -16.93
CA MET A 97 -23.61 0.84 -17.97
C MET A 97 -23.87 2.30 -17.61
N LEU A 98 -24.35 2.59 -16.40
CA LEU A 98 -24.55 3.95 -15.90
C LEU A 98 -23.24 4.74 -15.84
N TRP A 99 -22.12 4.07 -15.55
CA TRP A 99 -20.80 4.71 -15.59
C TRP A 99 -20.33 5.00 -17.01
N GLU A 100 -20.51 4.07 -17.95
CA GLU A 100 -20.24 4.26 -19.37
C GLU A 100 -21.09 5.41 -19.96
N LEU A 101 -22.34 5.54 -19.51
CA LEU A 101 -23.27 6.60 -19.92
C LEU A 101 -22.93 7.98 -19.31
N LYS A 102 -22.44 8.04 -18.06
CA LYS A 102 -22.11 9.31 -17.38
C LYS A 102 -20.72 9.87 -17.75
N GLY A 103 -19.95 9.18 -18.60
CA GLY A 103 -18.87 9.77 -19.40
C GLY A 103 -17.58 10.19 -18.68
N ARG A 104 -17.42 9.99 -17.37
CA ARG A 104 -16.15 10.31 -16.68
C ARG A 104 -15.15 9.15 -16.79
N GLN A 105 -14.55 9.00 -17.98
CA GLN A 105 -13.56 7.95 -18.29
C GLN A 105 -12.38 7.89 -17.30
N THR A 106 -12.07 8.97 -16.60
CA THR A 106 -10.92 9.05 -15.67
C THR A 106 -11.18 8.46 -14.27
N ASP A 107 -12.43 8.19 -13.92
CA ASP A 107 -12.82 7.98 -12.52
C ASP A 107 -12.89 6.51 -12.06
N ARG A 108 -12.77 5.53 -12.99
CA ARG A 108 -12.87 4.09 -12.67
C ARG A 108 -11.86 3.61 -11.61
N TYR A 109 -10.70 4.27 -11.55
CA TYR A 109 -9.62 3.99 -10.61
C TYR A 109 -9.51 5.05 -9.50
N ARG A 110 -10.15 6.22 -9.68
CA ARG A 110 -10.28 7.24 -8.63
C ARG A 110 -11.29 6.83 -7.54
N TYR A 111 -12.26 5.99 -7.89
CA TYR A 111 -13.31 5.47 -7.00
C TYR A 111 -13.43 3.94 -7.12
N MET A 112 -12.37 3.22 -6.75
CA MET A 112 -12.29 1.78 -7.01
C MET A 112 -13.37 0.95 -6.30
N ILE A 113 -14.37 0.49 -7.06
CA ILE A 113 -15.22 -0.65 -6.67
C ILE A 113 -14.45 -1.94 -7.01
N TYR A 114 -13.98 -2.64 -5.98
CA TYR A 114 -13.17 -3.85 -6.14
C TYR A 114 -13.89 -4.98 -6.91
N PRO A 115 -13.21 -5.70 -7.80
CA PRO A 115 -13.71 -6.96 -8.35
C PRO A 115 -13.52 -8.12 -7.36
N LYS A 116 -14.63 -8.87 -7.21
CA LYS A 116 -14.85 -10.18 -6.53
C LYS A 116 -13.60 -10.98 -6.07
N GLY A 117 -13.72 -11.59 -4.88
CA GLY A 117 -13.10 -12.88 -4.58
C GLY A 117 -12.33 -13.04 -3.27
N HIS A 118 -12.44 -12.12 -2.31
CA HIS A 118 -11.80 -12.31 -1.00
C HIS A 118 -12.73 -13.06 -0.03
N SER A 119 -12.14 -13.88 0.85
CA SER A 119 -12.90 -14.80 1.70
C SER A 119 -13.97 -14.05 2.52
N LYS A 120 -15.17 -14.65 2.64
CA LYS A 120 -16.23 -14.13 3.51
C LYS A 120 -15.76 -13.95 4.96
N ARG A 121 -14.73 -14.70 5.40
CA ARG A 121 -14.20 -14.66 6.77
C ARG A 121 -13.48 -13.36 7.14
N SER A 122 -13.00 -12.60 6.16
CA SER A 122 -12.26 -11.34 6.38
C SER A 122 -13.08 -10.09 6.04
N THR A 123 -14.39 -10.24 5.85
CA THR A 123 -15.25 -9.24 5.26
C THR A 123 -16.44 -8.99 6.19
N ARG A 124 -16.66 -7.73 6.56
CA ARG A 124 -17.84 -7.30 7.33
C ARG A 124 -19.13 -7.72 6.61
N SER A 125 -20.24 -7.79 7.34
CA SER A 125 -21.56 -8.12 6.79
C SER A 125 -21.99 -7.15 5.68
N ASP A 126 -21.66 -5.87 5.83
CA ASP A 126 -21.89 -4.80 4.83
C ASP A 126 -20.78 -4.71 3.75
N ALA A 127 -19.70 -5.49 3.92
CA ALA A 127 -18.49 -5.49 3.13
C ALA A 127 -17.76 -4.14 2.98
N LYS A 128 -18.19 -3.08 3.67
CA LYS A 128 -17.56 -1.75 3.60
C LYS A 128 -16.19 -1.80 4.27
N HIS A 129 -15.20 -1.16 3.65
CA HIS A 129 -13.87 -0.97 4.23
C HIS A 129 -13.23 0.31 3.71
N ILE A 130 -12.21 0.78 4.43
CA ILE A 130 -11.49 2.02 4.12
C ILE A 130 -10.26 1.81 3.26
N ASP A 131 -9.88 0.56 3.02
CA ASP A 131 -8.63 0.26 2.32
C ASP A 131 -8.60 0.83 0.90
N LEU A 132 -7.46 1.43 0.54
CA LEU A 132 -7.19 2.05 -0.77
C LEU A 132 -8.12 3.20 -1.15
N GLU A 133 -8.85 3.75 -0.18
CA GLU A 133 -9.73 4.91 -0.40
C GLU A 133 -8.98 6.25 -0.27
N TYR A 134 -7.77 6.24 0.29
CA TYR A 134 -6.87 7.40 0.41
C TYR A 134 -7.62 8.66 0.89
N GLU A 135 -7.60 9.74 0.12
CA GLU A 135 -8.24 11.03 0.46
C GLU A 135 -9.76 10.94 0.68
N ARG A 136 -10.41 9.88 0.20
CA ARG A 136 -11.85 9.65 0.46
C ARG A 136 -12.11 9.22 1.89
N ILE A 137 -11.10 8.70 2.60
CA ILE A 137 -11.21 8.28 4.00
C ILE A 137 -11.54 9.51 4.87
N PRO A 138 -12.66 9.48 5.62
CA PRO A 138 -13.04 10.58 6.49
C PRO A 138 -11.88 10.99 7.40
N ALA A 139 -11.70 12.30 7.58
CA ALA A 139 -10.63 12.83 8.42
C ALA A 139 -10.66 12.23 9.85
N VAL A 140 -11.87 12.00 10.38
CA VAL A 140 -12.08 11.33 11.69
C VAL A 140 -11.43 9.94 11.71
N ILE A 141 -11.69 9.10 10.70
CA ILE A 141 -11.06 7.78 10.60
C ILE A 141 -9.54 7.89 10.43
N ARG A 142 -9.06 8.85 9.63
CA ARG A 142 -7.62 9.08 9.48
C ARG A 142 -6.97 9.46 10.80
N ASN A 143 -7.65 10.27 11.61
CA ASN A 143 -7.18 10.69 12.94
C ASN A 143 -7.10 9.52 13.92
N TYR A 144 -7.89 8.46 13.75
CA TYR A 144 -7.72 7.22 14.51
C TYR A 144 -6.47 6.46 14.09
N TYR A 145 -6.21 6.34 12.78
CA TYR A 145 -5.15 5.47 12.27
C TYR A 145 -3.75 6.08 12.24
N VAL A 146 -3.63 7.36 11.91
CA VAL A 146 -2.32 8.04 11.81
C VAL A 146 -1.49 7.88 13.10
N PRO A 147 -2.05 8.03 14.32
CA PRO A 147 -1.32 7.78 15.55
C PRO A 147 -0.74 6.37 15.67
N PHE A 148 -1.49 5.33 15.26
CA PHE A 148 -0.99 3.95 15.30
C PHE A 148 0.16 3.71 14.30
N PHE A 149 0.07 4.27 13.09
CA PHE A 149 1.19 4.20 12.14
C PHE A 149 2.44 4.93 12.66
N LYS A 150 2.28 6.03 13.41
CA LYS A 150 3.40 6.74 14.05
C LYS A 150 4.06 5.96 15.19
N GLN A 151 3.38 4.96 15.76
CA GLN A 151 3.97 4.08 16.77
C GLN A 151 4.96 3.05 16.17
N ILE A 152 4.97 2.88 14.84
CA ILE A 152 5.93 2.01 14.17
C ILE A 152 7.31 2.67 14.21
N GLN A 153 8.24 2.03 14.91
CA GLN A 153 9.63 2.45 15.02
C GLN A 153 10.45 1.61 14.04
N VAL A 154 10.63 2.13 12.82
CA VAL A 154 11.58 1.56 11.87
C VAL A 154 12.98 1.68 12.47
N LYS A 155 13.81 0.65 12.25
CA LYS A 155 15.18 0.64 12.75
C LYS A 155 15.96 1.92 12.39
N PRO A 156 16.73 2.51 13.34
CA PRO A 156 17.44 3.76 13.12
C PRO A 156 18.38 3.75 11.90
N GLU A 157 19.06 2.63 11.63
CA GLU A 157 19.97 2.50 10.47
C GLU A 157 19.24 2.50 9.12
N ILE A 158 18.01 1.97 9.08
CA ILE A 158 17.16 1.98 7.88
C ILE A 158 16.63 3.40 7.66
N LEU A 159 16.14 4.04 8.73
CA LEU A 159 15.67 5.43 8.68
C LEU A 159 16.80 6.38 8.27
N LYS A 160 18.01 6.22 8.80
CA LYS A 160 19.17 7.04 8.45
C LYS A 160 19.50 6.96 6.96
N GLN A 161 19.40 5.78 6.34
CA GLN A 161 19.62 5.62 4.90
C GLN A 161 18.55 6.35 4.09
N ALA A 162 17.26 6.15 4.43
CA ALA A 162 16.16 6.83 3.77
C ALA A 162 16.24 8.36 3.95
N ASP A 163 16.57 8.84 5.14
CA ASP A 163 16.71 10.26 5.46
C ASP A 163 17.87 10.91 4.73
N SER A 164 19.03 10.26 4.72
CA SER A 164 20.23 10.75 4.00
C SER A 164 19.96 10.86 2.50
N TRP A 165 19.32 9.84 1.91
CA TRP A 165 18.99 9.85 0.49
C TRP A 165 17.90 10.89 0.18
N SER A 166 16.82 10.94 0.97
CA SER A 166 15.71 11.86 0.71
C SER A 166 16.12 13.33 0.82
N LYS A 167 16.95 13.71 1.80
CA LYS A 167 17.45 15.09 1.94
C LYS A 167 18.20 15.59 0.71
N LYS A 168 18.84 14.70 -0.05
CA LYS A 168 19.62 15.05 -1.25
C LYS A 168 18.79 15.03 -2.53
N ASN A 169 17.70 14.24 -2.57
CA ASN A 169 17.03 13.89 -3.81
C ASN A 169 15.57 14.33 -3.88
N LEU A 170 14.89 14.43 -2.73
CA LEU A 170 13.47 14.78 -2.66
C LEU A 170 13.27 16.27 -2.38
N ASP A 171 12.37 16.87 -3.15
CA ASP A 171 11.84 18.21 -2.98
C ASP A 171 10.32 18.19 -3.27
N ALA A 172 9.68 19.36 -3.19
CA ALA A 172 8.23 19.50 -3.42
C ALA A 172 7.79 19.18 -4.87
N ASN A 173 8.72 19.15 -5.83
CA ASN A 173 8.44 18.80 -7.22
C ASN A 173 8.61 17.30 -7.50
N VAL A 174 9.05 16.50 -6.52
CA VAL A 174 9.15 15.04 -6.67
C VAL A 174 7.81 14.36 -6.39
N ILE A 175 7.34 13.60 -7.38
CA ILE A 175 6.16 12.75 -7.28
C ILE A 175 6.61 11.32 -6.98
N GLY A 176 6.05 10.71 -5.94
CA GLY A 176 6.24 9.29 -5.65
C GLY A 176 5.46 8.43 -6.64
N VAL A 177 6.08 7.41 -7.21
CA VAL A 177 5.46 6.51 -8.19
C VAL A 177 5.67 5.07 -7.74
N GLN A 178 4.59 4.42 -7.30
CA GLN A 178 4.61 3.03 -6.88
C GLN A 178 4.04 2.14 -7.98
N VAL A 179 4.88 1.29 -8.56
CA VAL A 179 4.53 0.34 -9.62
C VAL A 179 4.51 -1.08 -9.08
N ARG A 180 3.34 -1.74 -9.08
CA ARG A 180 3.20 -3.17 -8.81
C ARG A 180 2.90 -3.89 -10.11
N THR A 181 3.89 -4.65 -10.60
CA THR A 181 3.77 -5.38 -11.86
C THR A 181 2.94 -6.65 -11.73
N TRP A 182 2.83 -7.22 -10.54
CA TRP A 182 2.20 -8.54 -10.32
C TRP A 182 2.85 -9.67 -11.13
N ARG A 183 4.15 -9.51 -11.43
CA ARG A 183 5.00 -10.49 -12.13
C ARG A 183 4.95 -11.89 -11.52
N ASP A 184 4.66 -12.00 -10.23
CA ASP A 184 4.49 -13.26 -9.50
C ASP A 184 3.29 -14.09 -9.96
N TYR A 185 2.32 -13.48 -10.65
CA TYR A 185 1.13 -14.18 -11.14
C TYR A 185 0.68 -13.64 -12.50
N GLN A 186 0.99 -14.40 -13.55
CA GLN A 186 0.78 -14.03 -14.96
C GLN A 186 -0.62 -13.46 -15.26
N ARG A 187 -1.67 -14.02 -14.65
CA ARG A 187 -3.03 -13.51 -14.82
C ARG A 187 -3.19 -12.09 -14.27
N ARG A 188 -2.63 -11.79 -13.10
CA ARG A 188 -2.64 -10.44 -12.50
C ARG A 188 -1.75 -9.49 -13.29
N TYR A 189 -0.58 -9.94 -13.73
CA TYR A 189 0.31 -9.14 -14.59
C TYR A 189 -0.43 -8.63 -15.83
N ARG A 190 -1.06 -9.54 -16.59
CA ARG A 190 -1.82 -9.18 -17.80
C ARG A 190 -3.05 -8.31 -17.50
N LYS A 191 -3.73 -8.57 -16.39
CA LYS A 191 -4.99 -7.88 -16.04
C LYS A 191 -4.78 -6.48 -15.45
N TYR A 192 -3.75 -6.31 -14.62
CA TYR A 192 -3.55 -5.10 -13.83
C TYR A 192 -2.40 -4.27 -14.37
N TYR A 193 -1.22 -4.86 -14.54
CA TYR A 193 -0.04 -4.07 -14.90
C TYR A 193 -0.03 -3.62 -16.36
N ILE A 194 -0.22 -4.52 -17.33
CA ILE A 194 -0.18 -4.14 -18.76
C ILE A 194 -1.12 -2.96 -19.08
N PRO A 195 -2.40 -2.97 -18.67
CA PRO A 195 -3.29 -1.84 -18.92
C PRO A 195 -2.93 -0.57 -18.12
N SER A 196 -2.33 -0.73 -16.93
CA SER A 196 -1.94 0.39 -16.07
C SER A 196 -0.80 1.22 -16.66
N LYS A 197 0.08 0.64 -17.48
CA LYS A 197 1.20 1.36 -18.12
C LYS A 197 0.74 2.59 -18.92
N LYS A 198 -0.35 2.47 -19.68
CA LYS A 198 -0.93 3.59 -20.45
C LYS A 198 -1.42 4.71 -19.52
N ARG A 199 -2.06 4.34 -18.40
CA ARG A 199 -2.58 5.31 -17.43
C ARG A 199 -1.47 6.00 -16.65
N LEU A 200 -0.46 5.23 -16.24
CA LEU A 200 0.74 5.79 -15.63
C LEU A 200 1.36 6.83 -16.55
N ARG A 201 1.59 6.49 -17.83
CA ARG A 201 2.09 7.46 -18.82
C ARG A 201 1.23 8.71 -18.89
N THR A 202 -0.10 8.57 -18.98
CA THR A 202 -0.99 9.74 -18.98
C THR A 202 -0.85 10.61 -17.72
N LEU A 203 -0.59 10.03 -16.55
CA LEU A 203 -0.34 10.80 -15.32
C LEU A 203 1.02 11.50 -15.35
N LEU A 204 2.07 10.81 -15.81
CA LEU A 204 3.42 11.37 -15.95
C LEU A 204 3.44 12.50 -16.99
N ASP A 205 2.80 12.31 -18.15
CA ASP A 205 2.71 13.29 -19.25
C ASP A 205 1.95 14.56 -18.84
N LYS A 206 1.01 14.45 -17.90
CA LYS A 206 0.25 15.58 -17.34
C LYS A 206 0.94 16.28 -16.17
N SER A 207 2.04 15.72 -15.67
CA SER A 207 2.81 16.33 -14.59
C SER A 207 3.61 17.52 -15.13
N LYS A 208 4.06 18.41 -14.23
CA LYS A 208 4.88 19.56 -14.64
C LYS A 208 6.15 19.09 -15.37
N ASN A 209 6.66 19.92 -16.29
CA ASN A 209 7.84 19.58 -17.09
C ASN A 209 9.10 19.34 -16.24
N ASP A 210 9.23 20.06 -15.12
CA ASP A 210 10.32 19.96 -14.15
C ASP A 210 10.08 18.89 -13.07
N ALA A 211 8.92 18.21 -13.08
CA ALA A 211 8.63 17.17 -12.11
C ALA A 211 9.60 16.00 -12.27
N ARG A 212 10.08 15.48 -11.15
CA ARG A 212 10.90 14.26 -11.06
C ARG A 212 10.09 13.16 -10.38
N PHE A 213 10.42 11.91 -10.66
CA PHE A 213 9.61 10.76 -10.27
C PHE A 213 10.44 9.79 -9.44
N LEU A 214 10.14 9.68 -8.14
CA LEU A 214 10.68 8.62 -7.29
C LEU A 214 9.97 7.31 -7.63
N VAL A 215 10.65 6.42 -8.34
CA VAL A 215 10.07 5.14 -8.78
C VAL A 215 10.39 4.04 -7.79
N VAL A 216 9.34 3.47 -7.20
CA VAL A 216 9.37 2.28 -6.36
C VAL A 216 8.62 1.16 -7.07
N SER A 217 9.26 0.02 -7.28
CA SER A 217 8.73 -1.06 -8.11
C SER A 217 9.14 -2.43 -7.58
N ASP A 218 8.30 -3.43 -7.83
CA ASP A 218 8.63 -4.85 -7.60
C ASP A 218 9.40 -5.50 -8.77
N SER A 219 9.72 -4.73 -9.81
CA SER A 219 10.41 -5.21 -10.99
C SER A 219 11.49 -4.24 -11.45
N ASP A 220 12.63 -4.79 -11.86
CA ASP A 220 13.79 -4.05 -12.37
C ASP A 220 13.53 -3.43 -13.76
N GLU A 221 12.49 -3.86 -14.48
CA GLU A 221 12.17 -3.35 -15.83
C GLU A 221 11.59 -1.92 -15.83
N VAL A 222 11.02 -1.48 -14.70
CA VAL A 222 10.18 -0.28 -14.67
C VAL A 222 11.01 1.00 -14.77
N THR A 223 12.11 1.10 -14.02
CA THR A 223 12.97 2.29 -14.06
C THR A 223 13.59 2.49 -15.44
N PRO A 224 14.24 1.48 -16.07
CA PRO A 224 14.80 1.64 -17.42
C PRO A 224 13.74 2.07 -18.45
N TRP A 225 12.56 1.45 -18.41
CA TRP A 225 11.45 1.80 -19.30
C TRP A 225 11.00 3.26 -19.15
N LEU A 226 10.89 3.76 -17.92
CA LEU A 226 10.53 5.16 -17.69
C LEU A 226 11.66 6.12 -18.05
N SER A 227 12.90 5.76 -17.78
CA SER A 227 14.09 6.56 -18.12
C SER A 227 14.26 6.72 -19.63
N GLU A 228 13.94 5.70 -20.43
CA GLU A 228 13.96 5.76 -21.89
C GLU A 228 12.97 6.80 -22.45
N ILE A 229 11.81 6.94 -21.81
CA ILE A 229 10.74 7.84 -22.26
C ILE A 229 10.92 9.27 -21.74
N TYR A 230 11.28 9.41 -20.46
CA TYR A 230 11.28 10.70 -19.75
C TYR A 230 12.67 11.25 -19.45
N GLY A 231 13.72 10.51 -19.77
CA GLY A 231 15.11 10.84 -19.45
C GLY A 231 15.51 10.41 -18.04
N SER A 232 16.73 9.89 -17.90
CA SER A 232 17.29 9.40 -16.63
C SER A 232 17.32 10.46 -15.53
N ASN A 233 17.52 11.73 -15.88
CA ASN A 233 17.57 12.84 -14.91
C ASN A 233 16.21 13.10 -14.21
N ARG A 234 15.09 12.65 -14.80
CA ARG A 234 13.76 12.79 -14.21
C ARG A 234 13.34 11.58 -13.37
N ILE A 235 14.03 10.45 -13.50
CA ILE A 235 13.67 9.21 -12.83
C ILE A 235 14.62 8.97 -11.65
N LEU A 236 14.09 9.08 -10.44
CA LEU A 236 14.81 8.86 -9.20
C LEU A 236 14.52 7.44 -8.68
N GLN A 237 15.55 6.78 -8.15
CA GLN A 237 15.39 5.52 -7.45
C GLN A 237 16.42 5.42 -6.33
N PHE A 238 16.07 4.75 -5.24
CA PHE A 238 17.06 4.40 -4.23
C PHE A 238 18.10 3.44 -4.84
N PRO A 239 19.42 3.70 -4.66
CA PRO A 239 20.47 2.82 -5.14
C PRO A 239 20.47 1.55 -4.30
N ARG A 240 19.94 0.48 -4.88
CA ARG A 240 19.78 -0.82 -4.24
C ARG A 240 20.89 -1.76 -4.64
N ARG A 241 21.29 -2.64 -3.71
CA ARG A 241 22.20 -3.76 -3.96
C ARG A 241 21.46 -5.00 -4.43
N THR A 242 20.21 -5.15 -3.99
CA THR A 242 19.37 -6.28 -4.42
C THR A 242 18.56 -5.94 -5.67
N LYS A 243 18.40 -6.92 -6.55
CA LYS A 243 17.44 -6.82 -7.66
C LYS A 243 16.02 -6.77 -7.08
N ARG A 244 15.18 -5.87 -7.60
CA ARG A 244 13.76 -5.75 -7.18
C ARG A 244 13.01 -7.05 -7.42
N ALA A 245 13.38 -7.74 -8.49
CA ALA A 245 12.92 -9.05 -8.85
C ALA A 245 13.03 -10.10 -7.74
N GLU A 246 14.05 -9.97 -6.90
CA GLU A 246 14.52 -10.97 -5.96
C GLU A 246 14.49 -10.43 -4.51
N SER A 247 13.99 -9.20 -4.30
CA SER A 247 14.03 -8.54 -2.99
C SER A 247 13.34 -9.35 -1.90
N TYR A 248 12.28 -10.07 -2.26
CA TYR A 248 11.51 -10.90 -1.33
C TYR A 248 12.29 -12.11 -0.78
N ALA A 249 13.43 -12.46 -1.37
CA ALA A 249 14.19 -13.66 -1.07
C ALA A 249 15.40 -13.41 -0.15
N SER A 250 15.68 -12.15 0.22
CA SER A 250 16.80 -11.83 1.12
C SER A 250 16.43 -10.78 2.17
N VAL A 251 17.13 -10.80 3.30
CA VAL A 251 16.96 -9.82 4.38
C VAL A 251 17.30 -8.41 3.87
N ASP A 252 18.41 -8.27 3.13
CA ASP A 252 18.80 -7.00 2.50
C ASP A 252 17.72 -6.49 1.54
N GLY A 253 17.09 -7.37 0.77
CA GLY A 253 16.04 -7.00 -0.18
C GLY A 253 14.79 -6.47 0.50
N ILE A 254 14.33 -7.13 1.55
CA ILE A 254 13.21 -6.63 2.37
C ILE A 254 13.57 -5.33 3.10
N THR A 255 14.81 -5.20 3.55
CA THR A 255 15.32 -3.98 4.19
C THR A 255 15.27 -2.81 3.21
N GLU A 256 15.73 -3.00 1.97
CA GLU A 256 15.66 -2.00 0.92
C GLU A 256 14.21 -1.72 0.46
N ASP A 257 13.31 -2.72 0.50
CA ASP A 257 11.87 -2.51 0.29
C ASP A 257 11.27 -1.60 1.38
N LEU A 258 11.71 -1.73 2.63
CA LEU A 258 11.29 -0.83 3.71
C LEU A 258 11.86 0.58 3.53
N ILE A 259 13.10 0.73 3.02
CA ILE A 259 13.65 2.03 2.64
C ILE A 259 12.79 2.69 1.56
N ASP A 260 12.48 1.96 0.48
CA ASP A 260 11.61 2.45 -0.61
C ASP A 260 10.23 2.88 -0.09
N LEU A 261 9.67 2.13 0.88
CA LEU A 261 8.41 2.47 1.54
C LEU A 261 8.51 3.80 2.31
N VAL A 262 9.58 3.98 3.09
CA VAL A 262 9.85 5.21 3.86
C VAL A 262 10.14 6.41 2.95
N LEU A 263 10.81 6.20 1.81
CA LEU A 263 11.02 7.25 0.82
C LEU A 263 9.70 7.68 0.18
N LEU A 264 8.85 6.71 -0.19
CA LEU A 264 7.54 7.00 -0.77
C LEU A 264 6.64 7.77 0.20
N SER A 265 6.71 7.47 1.51
CA SER A 265 5.91 8.15 2.55
C SER A 265 6.27 9.62 2.75
N LYS A 266 7.44 10.06 2.28
CA LYS A 266 7.91 11.45 2.35
C LYS A 266 7.43 12.34 1.20
N THR A 267 6.78 11.76 0.18
CA THR A 267 6.31 12.52 -0.99
C THR A 267 4.96 13.17 -0.73
N GLU A 268 4.72 14.36 -1.29
CA GLU A 268 3.44 15.09 -1.16
C GLU A 268 2.39 14.61 -2.18
N GLN A 269 2.82 13.94 -3.23
CA GLN A 269 1.97 13.36 -4.26
C GLN A 269 2.44 11.95 -4.59
N ILE A 270 1.49 11.01 -4.67
CA ILE A 270 1.75 9.60 -4.99
C ILE A 270 0.89 9.16 -6.19
N PHE A 271 1.55 8.61 -7.20
CA PHE A 271 0.93 7.76 -8.20
C PHE A 271 1.04 6.31 -7.73
N ALA A 272 -0.09 5.69 -7.41
CA ALA A 272 -0.16 4.38 -6.78
C ALA A 272 -0.72 3.33 -7.73
N SER A 273 -0.09 2.15 -7.80
CA SER A 273 -0.66 1.03 -8.53
C SER A 273 -1.94 0.53 -7.88
N TYR A 274 -2.89 0.18 -8.74
CA TYR A 274 -4.09 -0.54 -8.35
C TYR A 274 -3.81 -1.74 -7.41
N LEU A 275 -4.51 -1.80 -6.27
CA LEU A 275 -4.45 -2.86 -5.24
C LEU A 275 -3.12 -3.01 -4.48
N SER A 276 -2.23 -2.03 -4.56
CA SER A 276 -0.98 -2.10 -3.80
C SER A 276 -1.19 -1.65 -2.36
N THR A 277 -1.10 -2.57 -1.39
CA THR A 277 -1.06 -2.20 0.03
C THR A 277 0.25 -1.51 0.41
N PHE A 278 1.29 -1.62 -0.43
CA PHE A 278 2.57 -0.97 -0.22
C PHE A 278 2.45 0.56 -0.28
N SER A 279 1.83 1.10 -1.34
CA SER A 279 1.60 2.54 -1.48
C SER A 279 0.63 3.08 -0.44
N GLU A 280 -0.35 2.27 -0.04
CA GLU A 280 -1.29 2.63 1.02
C GLU A 280 -0.60 2.78 2.37
N VAL A 281 0.26 1.83 2.75
CA VAL A 281 1.04 1.92 3.99
C VAL A 281 2.00 3.11 3.94
N ALA A 282 2.66 3.36 2.80
CA ALA A 282 3.49 4.55 2.64
C ALA A 282 2.67 5.84 2.87
N TRP A 283 1.47 5.94 2.28
CA TRP A 283 0.58 7.08 2.47
C TRP A 283 0.19 7.29 3.94
N TRP A 284 -0.16 6.20 4.65
CA TRP A 284 -0.45 6.25 6.08
C TRP A 284 0.75 6.68 6.93
N MET A 285 1.94 6.14 6.65
CA MET A 285 3.19 6.54 7.32
C MET A 285 3.55 8.00 7.06
N GLY A 286 3.17 8.56 5.91
CA GLY A 286 3.27 10.00 5.58
C GLY A 286 2.24 10.88 6.33
N GLY A 287 1.39 10.27 7.15
CA GLY A 287 0.32 10.93 7.89
C GLY A 287 -0.97 11.09 7.11
N ALA A 288 -1.18 10.32 6.04
CA ALA A 288 -2.37 10.37 5.19
C ALA A 288 -2.64 11.75 4.57
N ARG A 289 -1.55 12.45 4.20
CA ARG A 289 -1.56 13.82 3.67
C ARG A 289 -1.29 13.91 2.18
N ALA A 290 -0.55 12.95 1.61
CA ALA A 290 -0.18 13.03 0.20
C ALA A 290 -1.42 12.91 -0.70
N LYS A 291 -1.42 13.65 -1.80
CA LYS A 291 -2.44 13.54 -2.85
C LYS A 291 -2.20 12.28 -3.66
N VAL A 292 -3.22 11.43 -3.83
CA VAL A 292 -3.06 10.12 -4.47
C VAL A 292 -3.84 10.02 -5.77
N SER A 293 -3.17 9.59 -6.83
CA SER A 293 -3.81 9.17 -8.08
C SER A 293 -3.49 7.70 -8.35
N VAL A 294 -4.52 6.89 -8.51
CA VAL A 294 -4.37 5.45 -8.78
C VAL A 294 -4.43 5.19 -10.29
N PHE A 295 -3.61 4.25 -10.78
CA PHE A 295 -3.53 3.88 -12.20
C PHE A 295 -3.66 2.37 -12.45
#